data_AF-A0A176S134-F1
#
_entry.id   AF-A0A176S134-F1
#
_cell.length_a   1.000
_cell.length_b   1.000
_cell.length_c   1.000
_cell.angle_alpha   90.00
_cell.angle_beta   90.00
_cell.angle_gamma   90.00
#
_symmetry.space_group_name_H-M   'P 1'
#
loop_
_entity.id
_entity.type
_entity.pdbx_description
1 polymer ?
#
loop_
_entity_poly.entity_id
_entity_poly.type
_entity_poly.pdbx_seq_one_letter_code
_entity_poly.pdbx_strand_id
1 'polypeptide(L)' 'MHKQRFTRGGLAAWSVYHPIGVIMIALAVVVLGLFSLYTLGIDLLPQLIYPEIRVRVLDPGVPATVMEDQITRQL' A
#
# COMPACT_ATOMS: atom_id res chain seq x y z
N MET A 1 -31.98 47.60 13.52
CA MET A 1 -32.46 46.42 12.76
C MET A 1 -31.31 45.82 11.96
N HIS A 2 -30.65 44.78 12.49
CA HIS A 2 -29.54 44.11 11.81
C HIS A 2 -30.10 42.91 11.02
N LYS A 3 -30.24 43.09 9.70
CA LYS A 3 -30.58 42.01 8.77
C LYS A 3 -29.41 41.04 8.73
N GLN A 4 -29.56 39.90 9.41
CA GLN A 4 -28.64 38.77 9.30
C GLN A 4 -28.60 38.33 7.83
N ARG A 5 -27.42 38.45 7.22
CA ARG A 5 -27.17 37.94 5.88
C ARG A 5 -27.26 36.42 5.94
N PHE A 6 -28.32 35.87 5.35
CA PHE A 6 -28.41 34.45 5.00
C PHE A 6 -27.30 34.14 3.97
N THR A 7 -26.10 33.82 4.45
CA THR A 7 -25.14 33.07 3.66
C THR A 7 -25.78 31.70 3.46
N ARG A 8 -26.13 31.38 2.21
CA ARG A 8 -26.70 30.08 1.81
C ARG A 8 -25.95 28.96 2.52
N GLY A 9 -26.65 28.24 3.38
CA GLY A 9 -26.04 27.20 4.21
C GLY A 9 -25.39 26.13 3.33
N GLY A 10 -24.06 26.01 3.41
CA GLY A 10 -23.31 24.95 2.73
C GLY A 10 -23.45 23.58 3.42
N LEU A 11 -22.55 22.65 3.10
CA LEU A 11 -22.53 21.29 3.68
C LEU A 11 -22.63 21.30 5.21
N ALA A 12 -21.94 22.23 5.88
CA ALA A 12 -22.00 22.36 7.35
C ALA A 12 -23.39 22.72 7.87
N ALA A 13 -24.09 23.64 7.22
CA ALA A 13 -25.45 24.02 7.64
C ALA A 13 -26.42 22.86 7.37
N TRP A 14 -26.32 22.20 6.22
CA TRP A 14 -27.17 21.05 5.88
C TRP A 14 -26.98 19.88 6.86
N SER A 15 -25.74 19.61 7.27
CA SER A 15 -25.42 18.58 8.26
C SER A 15 -26.05 18.84 9.63
N VAL A 16 -26.15 20.11 10.06
CA VAL A 16 -26.81 20.47 11.32
C VAL A 16 -28.33 20.26 11.25
N TYR A 17 -28.95 20.53 10.09
CA TYR A 17 -30.40 20.33 9.90
C TYR A 17 -30.80 18.86 9.68
N HIS A 18 -29.88 17.99 9.27
CA HIS A 18 -30.14 16.56 9.00
C HIS A 18 -29.26 15.62 9.86
N PRO A 19 -29.38 15.66 11.20
CA PRO A 19 -28.48 14.92 12.09
C PRO A 19 -28.56 13.40 11.89
N ILE A 20 -29.75 12.87 11.59
CA ILE A 20 -29.95 11.43 11.37
C ILE A 20 -29.21 10.96 10.11
N GLY A 21 -29.27 11.72 9.02
CA GLY A 21 -28.57 11.39 7.77
C GLY A 21 -27.05 11.42 7.95
N VAL A 22 -26.54 12.42 8.67
CA VAL A 22 -25.11 12.54 8.99
C VAL A 22 -24.64 11.37 9.85
N ILE A 23 -25.40 11.00 10.89
CA ILE A 23 -25.07 9.85 11.74
C ILE A 23 -25.08 8.55 10.92
N MET A 24 -26.06 8.35 10.05
CA MET A 24 -26.12 7.16 9.19
C MET A 24 -24.89 7.06 8.27
N ILE A 25 -24.50 8.15 7.63
CA ILE A 25 -23.31 8.20 6.77
C ILE A 25 -22.04 7.95 7.59
N ALA A 26 -21.90 8.60 8.75
CA ALA A 26 -20.75 8.40 9.64
C ALA A 26 -20.64 6.95 10.10
N LEU A 27 -21.75 6.33 10.50
CA LEU A 27 -21.79 4.91 10.89
C LEU A 27 -21.43 4.00 9.73
N ALA A 28 -21.93 4.27 8.51
CA ALA A 28 -21.56 3.49 7.33
C ALA A 28 -20.06 3.55 7.07
N VAL A 29 -19.44 4.73 7.14
CA VAL A 29 -17.99 4.90 6.97
C VAL A 29 -17.21 4.18 8.07
N VAL A 30 -17.67 4.25 9.33
CA VAL A 30 -17.03 3.55 10.46
C VAL A 30 -17.09 2.03 10.29
N VAL A 31 -18.25 1.48 9.94
CA VAL A 31 -18.41 0.03 9.73
C VAL A 31 -17.54 -0.46 8.57
N LEU A 32 -17.56 0.26 7.44
CA LEU A 32 -16.71 -0.05 6.29
C LEU A 32 -15.22 0.05 6.64
N GLY A 33 -14.83 1.09 7.39
CA GLY A 33 -13.46 1.29 7.85
C GLY A 33 -12.99 0.19 8.79
N LEU A 34 -13.82 -0.20 9.77
CA LEU A 34 -13.51 -1.30 10.68
C LEU A 34 -13.36 -2.61 9.92
N PHE A 35 -14.29 -2.93 9.02
CA PHE A 35 -14.19 -4.13 8.19
C PHE A 35 -12.90 -4.13 7.37
N SER A 36 -12.61 -3.02 6.68
CA SER A 36 -11.38 -2.86 5.89
C SER A 36 -10.12 -3.05 6.73
N LEU A 37 -10.11 -2.53 7.96
CA LEU A 37 -8.97 -2.64 8.88
C LEU A 37 -8.79 -4.09 9.36
N TYR A 38 -9.86 -4.80 9.69
CA TYR A 38 -9.80 -6.20 10.11
C TYR A 38 -9.40 -7.15 8.98
N THR A 39 -9.79 -6.84 7.74
CA THR A 39 -9.42 -7.66 6.57
C THR A 39 -8.06 -7.32 5.97
N LEU A 40 -7.37 -6.32 6.51
CA LEU A 40 -6.10 -5.87 5.95
C LEU A 40 -5.02 -6.94 6.17
N GLY A 41 -4.58 -7.57 5.08
CA GLY A 41 -3.46 -8.51 5.11
C GLY A 41 -2.18 -7.78 5.45
N ILE A 42 -1.61 -8.05 6.62
CA ILE A 42 -0.28 -7.60 6.98
C ILE A 42 0.73 -8.72 6.73
N ASP A 43 1.72 -8.44 5.90
CA ASP A 43 2.89 -9.30 5.76
C ASP A 43 3.96 -8.87 6.78
N LEU A 44 4.61 -9.85 7.40
CA LEU A 44 5.72 -9.58 8.34
C LEU A 44 6.95 -9.00 7.63
N LEU A 45 7.01 -9.15 6.31
CA LEU A 45 8.12 -8.76 5.46
C LEU A 45 7.55 -8.03 4.24
N PRO A 46 8.19 -6.94 3.76
CA PRO A 46 7.83 -6.38 2.47
C PRO A 46 8.11 -7.40 1.36
N GLN A 47 7.30 -7.38 0.30
CA GLN A 47 7.56 -8.18 -0.91
C GLN A 47 8.85 -7.69 -1.57
N LEU A 48 9.95 -8.36 -1.25
CA LEU A 48 11.28 -8.06 -1.75
C LEU A 48 11.50 -8.85 -3.04
N ILE A 49 11.35 -8.16 -4.17
CA ILE A 49 11.68 -8.71 -5.48
C ILE A 49 13.13 -8.35 -5.77
N TYR A 50 14.07 -9.16 -5.28
CA TYR A 50 15.47 -9.02 -5.69
C TYR A 50 15.65 -9.67 -7.06
N PRO A 51 15.99 -8.90 -8.10
CA PRO A 51 16.32 -9.51 -9.39
C PRO A 51 17.64 -10.27 -9.25
N GLU A 52 17.58 -11.60 -9.10
CA GLU A 52 18.76 -12.47 -9.04
C GLU A 52 19.04 -13.04 -10.44
N ILE A 53 20.24 -12.78 -10.97
CA ILE A 53 20.75 -13.42 -12.19
C ILE A 53 21.76 -14.48 -11.77
N ARG A 54 21.44 -15.76 -11.98
CA ARG A 54 22.30 -16.89 -11.63
C ARG A 54 22.92 -17.49 -12.89
N VAL A 55 24.23 -17.37 -13.04
CA VAL A 55 25.01 -18.06 -14.08
C VAL A 55 25.68 -19.28 -13.46
N ARG A 56 25.47 -20.46 -14.04
CA ARG A 56 26.13 -21.71 -13.64
C ARG A 56 26.93 -22.25 -14.81
N VAL A 57 28.21 -22.49 -14.58
CA VAL A 57 29.12 -23.13 -15.55
C VAL A 57 29.64 -24.42 -14.93
N LEU A 58 29.56 -25.52 -15.67
CA LEU A 58 29.90 -26.86 -15.21
C LEU A 58 30.90 -27.47 -16.19
N ASP A 59 32.13 -27.72 -15.72
CA ASP A 59 33.18 -28.37 -16.51
C ASP A 59 33.97 -29.35 -15.60
N PRO A 60 33.62 -30.64 -15.63
CA PRO A 60 34.14 -31.63 -14.70
C PRO A 60 35.58 -32.03 -15.01
N GLY A 61 36.42 -32.12 -13.97
CA GLY A 61 37.83 -32.50 -14.10
C GLY A 61 38.78 -31.32 -14.30
N VAL A 62 38.25 -30.09 -14.42
CA VAL A 62 39.07 -28.88 -14.49
C VAL A 62 39.38 -28.35 -13.07
N PRO A 63 40.65 -28.01 -12.78
CA PRO A 63 41.02 -27.39 -11.50
C PRO A 63 40.31 -26.06 -11.25
N ALA A 64 40.02 -25.76 -9.99
CA ALA A 64 39.32 -24.53 -9.59
C ALA A 64 40.04 -23.25 -10.04
N THR A 65 41.37 -23.25 -10.07
CA THR A 65 42.18 -22.09 -10.51
C THR A 65 41.93 -21.74 -11.97
N VAL A 66 41.79 -22.76 -12.83
CA VAL A 66 41.52 -22.57 -14.26
C VAL A 66 40.08 -22.09 -14.48
N MET A 67 39.13 -22.64 -13.73
CA MET A 67 37.73 -22.19 -13.73
C MET A 67 37.61 -20.70 -13.33
N GLU A 68 38.38 -20.26 -12.33
CA GLU A 68 38.42 -18.84 -11.94
C GLU A 68 39.02 -17.97 -13.05
N ASP A 69 40.23 -18.31 -13.51
CA ASP A 69 40.99 -17.46 -14.44
C ASP A 69 40.36 -17.35 -15.83
N GLN A 70 39.75 -18.44 -16.32
CA GLN A 70 39.18 -18.47 -17.66
C GLN A 70 37.69 -18.12 -17.72
N ILE A 71 36.94 -18.40 -16.66
CA ILE A 71 35.47 -18.27 -16.68
C ILE A 71 35.04 -17.14 -15.74
N THR A 72 35.25 -17.28 -14.44
CA THR A 72 34.73 -16.32 -13.44
C THR A 72 35.34 -14.92 -13.58
N ARG A 73 36.64 -14.82 -13.90
CA ARG A 73 37.34 -13.53 -14.04
C ARG A 73 37.00 -12.80 -15.35
N GLN A 74 36.45 -13.51 -16.34
CA GLN A 74 36.05 -12.95 -17.64
C GLN A 74 34.55 -12.62 -17.72
N LEU A 75 33.76 -13.09 -16.76
CA LEU A 75 32.32 -12.88 -16.63
C LEU A 75 31.95 -11.50 -16.06
#